data_AF-A0A8C2UEE4-F1
#
_entry.id   AF-A0A8C2UEE4-F1
#
_cell.length_a   1.000
_cell.length_b   1.000
_cell.length_c   1.000
_cell.angle_alpha   90.00
_cell.angle_beta   90.00
_cell.angle_gamma   90.00
#
_symmetry.space_group_name_H-M   'P 1'
#
loop_
_entity.id
_entity.type
_entity.pdbx_description
1 polymer ?
#
loop_
_entity_poly.entity_id
_entity_poly.type
_entity_poly.pdbx_seq_one_letter_code
_entity_poly.pdbx_strand_id
1 'polypeptide(L)'
;MSRPVQARRLEGIDKNIWVEFVKLAATYSTVNLGQGFPDFPPPDFLKEAFSRAVSGEKHTLHQYTRAFGHPPLVKILAQLFGKLLGRELDPMTNVMVTVGAYQALFCCFQAFIEEGDEVIIIEPFFDCYEPMVKMAGGTPVYIPLRPVTPKEGKLMSSADWQLDPAELASKFSEQTKAIVLNSPNNPLGKVFSRGELELIADLCVKHDALCISDEVYEWLVYDGKEHIRIASLPGMWDRTVIVGSAGKTFSITGWKVGWTVGPNRLLQHLRTVHQNSVYHCATAAQDAVAQGFQRELERYGKPDSYFVQLPRELQQKRDQLIQSLVAVGMKPIIPEGTYFLVADISEFKSEVPDVPDSDEPYDSRFAKWMVKNKGLAAIPLSAFYCGAHKDNYNSFIRFCFAKVRHTAGLHPSGLAVSTLHGTQGKNWGFFCTNKCSEGGEPAGGHKLNSWC
;
A
#
# COMPACT_ATOMS: atom_id res chain seq x y z
N MET A 1 -16.52 -40.55 -6.14
CA MET A 1 -16.15 -39.23 -5.59
C MET A 1 -16.65 -38.17 -6.55
N SER A 2 -17.42 -37.17 -6.09
CA SER A 2 -17.87 -36.05 -6.92
C SER A 2 -16.69 -35.14 -7.24
N ARG A 3 -16.64 -34.60 -8.46
CA ARG A 3 -15.65 -33.62 -8.86
C ARG A 3 -15.84 -32.33 -8.04
N PRO A 4 -14.79 -31.74 -7.44
CA PRO A 4 -14.90 -30.44 -6.77
C PRO A 4 -15.45 -29.38 -7.72
N VAL A 5 -16.28 -28.47 -7.22
CA VAL A 5 -16.87 -27.39 -8.02
C VAL A 5 -15.82 -26.35 -8.36
N GLN A 6 -14.95 -26.01 -7.40
CA GLN A 6 -13.91 -25.03 -7.55
C GLN A 6 -12.71 -25.54 -8.35
N ALA A 7 -12.03 -24.63 -9.04
CA ALA A 7 -10.76 -24.92 -9.69
C ALA A 7 -9.64 -25.05 -8.64
N ARG A 8 -8.68 -25.97 -8.87
CA ARG A 8 -7.54 -26.21 -7.98
C ARG A 8 -6.70 -24.96 -7.70
N ARG A 9 -6.60 -24.02 -8.66
CA ARG A 9 -5.87 -22.76 -8.52
C ARG A 9 -6.38 -21.82 -7.41
N LEU A 10 -7.53 -22.15 -6.81
CA LEU A 10 -8.15 -21.38 -5.71
C LEU A 10 -7.91 -22.00 -4.34
N GLU A 11 -7.27 -23.18 -4.26
CA GLU A 11 -7.01 -23.86 -2.99
C GLU A 11 -6.03 -23.05 -2.12
N GLY A 12 -6.41 -22.81 -0.86
CA GLY A 12 -5.55 -22.17 0.14
C GLY A 12 -5.40 -20.65 0.02
N ILE A 13 -6.17 -19.98 -0.84
CA ILE A 13 -6.12 -18.52 -1.05
C ILE A 13 -7.47 -17.82 -0.81
N ASP A 14 -8.43 -18.51 -0.18
CA ASP A 14 -9.79 -18.04 0.10
C ASP A 14 -9.88 -17.12 1.34
N LYS A 15 -8.91 -17.21 2.25
CA LYS A 15 -8.86 -16.39 3.46
C LYS A 15 -8.30 -15.00 3.17
N ASN A 16 -9.00 -13.96 3.64
CA ASN A 16 -8.59 -12.57 3.47
C ASN A 16 -8.66 -11.81 4.81
N ILE A 17 -7.50 -11.41 5.31
CA ILE A 17 -7.36 -10.71 6.60
C ILE A 17 -8.08 -9.36 6.63
N TRP A 18 -8.19 -8.68 5.48
CA TRP A 18 -8.89 -7.39 5.41
C TRP A 18 -10.37 -7.52 5.77
N VAL A 19 -11.01 -8.63 5.43
CA VAL A 19 -12.43 -8.85 5.74
C VAL A 19 -12.65 -8.89 7.25
N GLU A 20 -11.77 -9.57 8.00
CA GLU A 20 -11.84 -9.67 9.45
C GLU A 20 -11.63 -8.31 10.13
N PHE A 21 -10.54 -7.61 9.80
CA PHE A 21 -10.19 -6.35 10.47
C PHE A 21 -11.13 -5.19 10.09
N VAL A 22 -11.68 -5.17 8.87
CA VAL A 22 -12.72 -4.19 8.49
C VAL A 22 -13.99 -4.42 9.30
N LYS A 23 -14.44 -5.68 9.45
CA LYS A 23 -15.60 -6.01 10.28
C LYS A 23 -15.40 -5.63 11.74
N LEU A 24 -14.20 -5.88 12.28
CA LEU A 24 -13.86 -5.54 13.65
C LEU A 24 -13.91 -4.02 13.88
N ALA A 25 -13.28 -3.23 13.01
CA ALA A 25 -13.28 -1.77 13.12
C ALA A 25 -14.69 -1.16 12.93
N ALA A 26 -15.56 -1.77 12.13
CA ALA A 26 -16.95 -1.31 11.98
C ALA A 26 -17.83 -1.61 13.20
N THR A 27 -17.50 -2.68 13.95
CA THR A 27 -18.28 -3.11 15.12
C THR A 27 -18.06 -2.21 16.34
N TYR A 28 -16.83 -1.74 16.52
CA TYR A 28 -16.44 -0.88 17.64
C TYR A 28 -16.20 0.53 17.08
N SER A 29 -16.96 1.54 17.51
CA SER A 29 -16.84 2.93 17.05
C SER A 29 -15.44 3.51 17.36
N THR A 30 -14.47 3.18 16.52
CA THR A 30 -13.03 3.32 16.77
C THR A 30 -12.41 4.36 15.87
N VAL A 31 -11.27 4.90 16.32
CA VAL A 31 -10.35 5.60 15.45
C VAL A 31 -9.66 4.56 14.56
N ASN A 32 -9.90 4.63 13.25
CA ASN A 32 -9.37 3.64 12.30
C ASN A 32 -8.04 4.11 11.67
N LEU A 33 -6.94 3.69 12.29
CA LEU A 33 -5.58 3.84 11.74
C LEU A 33 -5.11 2.58 10.99
N GLY A 34 -5.97 1.56 10.82
CA GLY A 34 -5.60 0.32 10.13
C GLY A 34 -5.77 0.40 8.62
N GLN A 35 -6.89 0.99 8.17
CA GLN A 35 -7.22 1.07 6.75
C GLN A 35 -6.29 2.02 5.99
N GLY A 36 -5.69 1.49 4.91
CA GLY A 36 -4.72 2.16 4.04
C GLY A 36 -5.35 3.06 2.98
N PHE A 37 -6.18 4.00 3.41
CA PHE A 37 -6.65 5.09 2.54
C PHE A 37 -6.75 6.41 3.31
N PRO A 38 -6.52 7.54 2.61
CA PRO A 38 -6.82 8.88 3.10
C PRO A 38 -8.29 9.05 3.46
N ASP A 39 -8.57 9.68 4.61
CA ASP A 39 -9.92 10.15 4.99
C ASP A 39 -10.09 11.67 4.77
N PHE A 40 -9.10 12.33 4.16
CA PHE A 40 -9.19 13.70 3.67
C PHE A 40 -9.67 13.72 2.21
N PRO A 41 -10.33 14.81 1.77
CA PRO A 41 -10.79 14.91 0.39
C PRO A 41 -9.62 14.91 -0.60
N PRO A 42 -9.81 14.38 -1.82
CA PRO A 42 -8.83 14.51 -2.88
C PRO A 42 -8.67 15.97 -3.32
N PRO A 43 -7.55 16.33 -3.98
CA PRO A 43 -7.29 17.71 -4.36
C PRO A 43 -8.31 18.23 -5.38
N ASP A 44 -8.66 19.52 -5.28
CA ASP A 44 -9.75 20.14 -6.04
C ASP A 44 -9.62 19.93 -7.55
N PHE A 45 -8.41 20.08 -8.09
CA PHE A 45 -8.15 19.89 -9.52
C PHE A 45 -8.54 18.50 -10.04
N LEU A 46 -8.48 17.45 -9.21
CA LEU A 46 -8.95 16.11 -9.57
C LEU A 46 -10.46 15.97 -9.45
N LYS A 47 -11.07 16.52 -8.38
CA LYS A 47 -12.54 16.51 -8.24
C LYS A 47 -13.21 17.18 -9.42
N GLU A 48 -12.68 18.35 -9.80
CA GLU A 48 -13.16 19.09 -10.97
C GLU A 48 -12.91 18.35 -12.28
N ALA A 49 -11.73 17.74 -12.46
CA ALA A 49 -11.43 16.96 -13.66
C ALA A 49 -12.41 15.79 -13.84
N PHE A 50 -12.72 15.08 -12.77
CA PHE A 50 -13.66 13.96 -12.83
C PHE A 50 -15.11 14.41 -12.97
N SER A 51 -15.50 15.51 -12.31
CA SER A 51 -16.80 16.13 -12.55
C SER A 51 -16.95 16.50 -14.03
N ARG A 52 -15.96 17.18 -14.63
CA ARG A 52 -15.99 17.53 -16.06
C ARG A 52 -16.04 16.30 -16.97
N ALA A 53 -15.35 15.22 -16.61
CA ALA A 53 -15.37 13.99 -17.40
C ALA A 53 -16.74 13.30 -17.40
N VAL A 54 -17.53 13.47 -16.33
CA VAL A 54 -18.85 12.84 -16.15
C VAL A 54 -20.01 13.75 -16.56
N SER A 55 -19.90 15.06 -16.32
CA SER A 55 -20.98 16.03 -16.58
C SER A 55 -20.73 16.93 -17.79
N GLY A 56 -19.59 16.77 -18.47
CA GLY A 56 -19.23 17.58 -19.63
C GLY A 56 -19.94 17.16 -20.91
N GLU A 57 -19.81 17.98 -21.96
CA GLU A 57 -20.47 17.78 -23.26
C GLU A 57 -19.93 16.58 -24.06
N LYS A 58 -18.74 16.06 -23.69
CA LYS A 58 -18.10 14.94 -24.38
C LYS A 58 -18.76 13.61 -24.02
N HIS A 59 -19.91 13.32 -24.63
CA HIS A 59 -20.64 12.06 -24.43
C HIS A 59 -19.82 10.79 -24.68
N THR A 60 -18.75 10.88 -25.48
CA THR A 60 -17.83 9.77 -25.75
C THR A 60 -17.08 9.28 -24.51
N LEU A 61 -16.96 10.09 -23.45
CA LEU A 61 -16.31 9.69 -22.19
C LEU A 61 -17.15 8.69 -21.36
N HIS A 62 -18.43 8.53 -21.69
CA HIS A 62 -19.28 7.47 -21.12
C HIS A 62 -19.14 6.13 -21.85
N GLN A 63 -18.45 6.10 -23.00
CA GLN A 63 -18.33 4.93 -23.85
C GLN A 63 -16.94 4.28 -23.73
N TYR A 64 -16.76 3.14 -24.38
CA TYR A 64 -15.47 2.45 -24.41
C TYR A 64 -14.38 3.33 -25.02
N THR A 65 -13.20 3.29 -24.40
CA THR A 65 -11.96 3.82 -24.96
C THR A 65 -11.07 2.68 -25.43
N ARG A 66 -9.81 2.97 -25.81
CA ARG A 66 -8.84 1.93 -26.18
C ARG A 66 -8.65 0.93 -25.05
N ALA A 67 -8.68 -0.37 -25.37
CA ALA A 67 -8.59 -1.50 -24.44
C ALA A 67 -7.44 -1.34 -23.42
N PHE A 68 -6.22 -1.09 -23.90
CA PHE A 68 -5.03 -1.02 -23.06
C PHE A 68 -4.78 0.35 -22.42
N GLY A 69 -5.78 1.24 -22.44
CA GLY A 69 -5.74 2.54 -21.76
C GLY A 69 -6.14 3.71 -22.64
N HIS A 70 -6.83 4.67 -22.02
CA HIS A 70 -7.28 5.91 -22.63
C HIS A 70 -6.09 6.68 -23.25
N PRO A 71 -6.13 7.07 -24.54
CA PRO A 71 -4.97 7.63 -25.24
C PRO A 71 -4.32 8.85 -24.55
N PRO A 72 -5.06 9.85 -24.04
CA PRO A 72 -4.49 10.93 -23.23
C PRO A 72 -3.74 10.45 -21.99
N LEU A 73 -4.26 9.44 -21.29
CA LEU A 73 -3.64 8.90 -20.08
C LEU A 73 -2.32 8.19 -20.39
N VAL A 74 -2.32 7.27 -21.36
CA VAL A 74 -1.08 6.55 -21.71
C VAL A 74 -0.02 7.50 -22.26
N LYS A 75 -0.42 8.55 -22.98
CA LYS A 75 0.48 9.60 -23.49
C LYS A 75 1.17 10.35 -22.35
N ILE A 76 0.41 10.86 -21.38
CA ILE A 76 1.01 11.65 -20.29
C ILE A 76 1.85 10.78 -19.35
N LEU A 77 1.45 9.52 -19.13
CA LEU A 77 2.25 8.55 -18.38
C LEU A 77 3.57 8.26 -19.11
N ALA A 78 3.56 8.02 -20.42
CA ALA A 78 4.79 7.79 -21.19
C ALA A 78 5.74 8.99 -21.13
N GLN A 79 5.21 10.22 -21.20
CA GLN A 79 6.01 11.44 -21.06
C GLN A 79 6.62 11.58 -19.66
N LEU A 80 5.82 11.40 -18.61
CA LEU A 80 6.27 11.49 -17.23
C LEU A 80 7.32 10.41 -16.92
N PHE A 81 7.03 9.14 -17.19
CA PHE A 81 7.96 8.05 -16.93
C PHE A 81 9.18 8.09 -17.86
N GLY A 82 9.05 8.62 -19.08
CA GLY A 82 10.20 8.84 -19.96
C GLY A 82 11.18 9.85 -19.37
N LYS A 83 10.68 10.96 -18.80
CA LYS A 83 11.48 11.91 -18.04
C LYS A 83 12.13 11.27 -16.80
N LEU A 84 11.37 10.48 -16.03
CA LEU A 84 11.84 9.85 -14.78
C LEU A 84 12.86 8.73 -15.01
N LEU A 85 12.78 8.03 -16.14
CA LEU A 85 13.68 6.93 -16.50
C LEU A 85 14.81 7.36 -17.45
N GLY A 86 14.80 8.60 -17.91
CA GLY A 86 15.78 9.12 -18.87
C GLY A 86 15.74 8.41 -20.24
N ARG A 87 14.54 8.04 -20.72
CA ARG A 87 14.35 7.33 -21.99
C ARG A 87 13.05 7.70 -22.67
N GLU A 88 12.99 7.58 -23.99
CA GLU A 88 11.74 7.74 -24.73
C GLU A 88 10.87 6.50 -24.57
N LEU A 89 9.57 6.71 -24.33
CA LEU A 89 8.58 5.65 -24.16
C LEU A 89 7.48 5.82 -25.20
N ASP A 90 7.16 4.75 -25.92
CA ASP A 90 5.98 4.72 -26.77
C ASP A 90 4.74 4.45 -25.91
N PRO A 91 3.77 5.39 -25.84
CA PRO A 91 2.57 5.22 -25.01
C PRO A 91 1.70 4.02 -25.41
N MET A 92 1.80 3.54 -26.65
CA MET A 92 0.97 2.44 -27.14
C MET A 92 1.54 1.07 -26.77
N THR A 93 2.85 0.97 -26.56
CA THR A 93 3.55 -0.30 -26.34
C THR A 93 4.24 -0.40 -24.98
N ASN A 94 4.70 0.73 -24.41
CA ASN A 94 5.41 0.80 -23.13
C ASN A 94 4.53 1.16 -21.93
N VAL A 95 3.25 1.45 -22.14
CA VAL A 95 2.29 1.76 -21.08
C VAL A 95 1.01 0.96 -21.26
N MET A 96 0.46 0.43 -20.17
CA MET A 96 -0.86 -0.19 -20.13
C MET A 96 -1.63 0.28 -18.89
N VAL A 97 -2.88 0.68 -19.05
CA VAL A 97 -3.75 1.08 -17.92
C VAL A 97 -4.48 -0.13 -17.36
N THR A 98 -4.69 -0.15 -16.05
CA THR A 98 -5.25 -1.27 -15.30
C THR A 98 -6.29 -0.84 -14.27
N VAL A 99 -7.06 -1.80 -13.76
CA VAL A 99 -8.00 -1.60 -12.64
C VAL A 99 -7.21 -1.50 -11.32
N GLY A 100 -6.53 -0.38 -11.14
CA GLY A 100 -5.59 -0.14 -10.06
C GLY A 100 -4.32 -0.97 -10.19
N ALA A 101 -3.40 -0.79 -9.25
CA ALA A 101 -2.18 -1.59 -9.17
C ALA A 101 -2.46 -3.09 -8.93
N TYR A 102 -3.56 -3.42 -8.24
CA TYR A 102 -3.97 -4.81 -8.02
C TYR A 102 -4.13 -5.60 -9.32
N GLN A 103 -4.82 -5.03 -10.33
CA GLN A 103 -4.96 -5.72 -11.60
C GLN A 103 -3.65 -5.70 -12.42
N ALA A 104 -2.82 -4.66 -12.27
CA ALA A 104 -1.48 -4.66 -12.85
C ALA A 104 -0.62 -5.83 -12.33
N LEU A 105 -0.58 -6.02 -11.01
CA LEU A 105 0.08 -7.15 -10.36
C LEU A 105 -0.49 -8.48 -10.85
N PHE A 106 -1.83 -8.62 -10.84
CA PHE A 106 -2.51 -9.81 -11.34
C PHE A 106 -2.12 -10.13 -12.79
N CYS A 107 -2.10 -9.13 -13.67
CA CYS A 107 -1.66 -9.29 -15.06
C CYS A 107 -0.19 -9.71 -15.16
N CYS A 108 0.70 -9.20 -14.30
CA CYS A 108 2.10 -9.66 -14.28
C CYS A 108 2.19 -11.14 -13.93
N PHE A 109 1.55 -11.56 -12.82
CA PHE A 109 1.64 -12.95 -12.37
C PHE A 109 1.00 -13.92 -13.37
N GLN A 110 -0.18 -13.60 -13.90
CA GLN A 110 -0.84 -14.45 -14.90
C GLN A 110 -0.14 -14.48 -16.26
N ALA A 111 0.68 -13.47 -16.58
CA ALA A 111 1.39 -13.41 -17.86
C ALA A 111 2.76 -14.10 -17.83
N PHE A 112 3.39 -14.19 -16.66
CA PHE A 112 4.80 -14.59 -16.54
C PHE A 112 5.03 -15.90 -15.80
N ILE A 113 4.12 -16.28 -14.91
CA ILE A 113 4.32 -17.41 -14.00
C ILE A 113 3.57 -18.64 -14.52
N GLU A 114 4.28 -19.76 -14.59
CA GLU A 114 3.76 -21.09 -14.90
C GLU A 114 3.95 -22.06 -13.73
N GLU A 115 3.40 -23.27 -13.86
CA GLU A 115 3.63 -24.33 -12.88
C GLU A 115 5.13 -24.67 -12.78
N GLY A 116 5.66 -24.62 -11.56
CA GLY A 116 7.07 -24.93 -11.28
C GLY A 116 8.00 -23.70 -11.26
N ASP A 117 7.53 -22.53 -11.69
CA ASP A 117 8.29 -21.29 -11.54
C ASP A 117 8.36 -20.85 -10.06
N GLU A 118 9.52 -20.33 -9.66
CA GLU A 118 9.72 -19.69 -8.38
C GLU A 118 9.60 -18.16 -8.49
N VAL A 119 8.94 -17.55 -7.51
CA VAL A 119 8.84 -16.09 -7.39
C VAL A 119 9.37 -15.64 -6.06
N ILE A 120 10.43 -14.86 -6.07
CA ILE A 120 11.04 -14.31 -4.86
C ILE A 120 10.16 -13.18 -4.32
N ILE A 121 9.78 -13.27 -3.05
CA ILE A 121 8.97 -12.27 -2.33
C ILE A 121 9.76 -11.79 -1.10
N ILE A 122 10.00 -10.47 -1.03
CA ILE A 122 10.67 -9.83 0.10
C ILE A 122 9.66 -9.54 1.21
N GLU A 123 9.90 -10.05 2.42
CA GLU A 123 9.05 -9.81 3.58
C GLU A 123 9.51 -8.60 4.42
N PRO A 124 8.59 -7.82 5.00
CA PRO A 124 7.14 -7.97 4.88
C PRO A 124 6.63 -7.54 3.49
N PHE A 125 5.72 -8.33 2.92
CA PHE A 125 5.19 -8.11 1.58
C PHE A 125 3.74 -7.65 1.61
N PHE A 126 3.31 -6.89 0.60
CA PHE A 126 1.89 -6.62 0.43
C PHE A 126 1.14 -7.92 0.13
N ASP A 127 0.11 -8.20 0.93
CA ASP A 127 -0.47 -9.52 1.15
C ASP A 127 -0.92 -10.25 -0.12
N CYS A 128 -1.23 -9.53 -1.19
CA CYS A 128 -1.73 -10.14 -2.42
C CYS A 128 -0.65 -10.82 -3.28
N TYR A 129 0.64 -10.60 -3.03
CA TYR A 129 1.69 -11.20 -3.85
C TYR A 129 1.68 -12.73 -3.74
N GLU A 130 1.66 -13.27 -2.53
CA GLU A 130 1.61 -14.73 -2.27
C GLU A 130 0.43 -15.42 -2.98
N PRO A 131 -0.84 -15.03 -2.77
CA PRO A 131 -1.96 -15.72 -3.39
C PRO A 131 -1.99 -15.56 -4.92
N MET A 132 -1.49 -14.44 -5.48
CA MET A 132 -1.41 -14.27 -6.93
C MET A 132 -0.37 -15.20 -7.58
N VAL A 133 0.79 -15.39 -6.92
CA VAL A 133 1.80 -16.37 -7.36
C VAL A 133 1.22 -17.77 -7.33
N LYS A 134 0.60 -18.17 -6.20
CA LYS A 134 -0.03 -19.49 -6.04
C LYS A 134 -1.14 -19.74 -7.07
N MET A 135 -1.98 -18.72 -7.34
CA MET A 135 -3.07 -18.81 -8.32
C MET A 135 -2.56 -19.02 -9.75
N ALA A 136 -1.35 -18.54 -10.06
CA ALA A 136 -0.69 -18.78 -11.34
C ALA A 136 0.04 -20.14 -11.43
N GLY A 137 0.11 -20.90 -10.33
CA GLY A 137 0.81 -22.19 -10.25
C GLY A 137 2.27 -22.08 -9.81
N GLY A 138 2.77 -20.88 -9.53
CA GLY A 138 4.13 -20.65 -9.07
C GLY A 138 4.32 -20.93 -7.59
N THR A 139 5.59 -21.06 -7.20
CA THR A 139 6.04 -21.25 -5.82
C THR A 139 6.62 -19.96 -5.26
N PRO A 140 5.99 -19.33 -4.25
CA PRO A 140 6.60 -18.21 -3.54
C PRO A 140 7.86 -18.63 -2.78
N VAL A 141 8.96 -17.93 -3.00
CA VAL A 141 10.24 -18.09 -2.26
C VAL A 141 10.46 -16.85 -1.42
N TYR A 142 10.43 -16.99 -0.10
CA TYR A 142 10.45 -15.85 0.81
C TYR A 142 11.87 -15.47 1.26
N ILE A 143 12.11 -14.17 1.37
CA ILE A 143 13.28 -13.60 2.04
C ILE A 143 12.86 -12.44 2.96
N PRO A 144 13.08 -12.54 4.27
CA PRO A 144 12.73 -11.46 5.18
C PRO A 144 13.82 -10.39 5.27
N LEU A 145 13.38 -9.12 5.30
CA LEU A 145 14.22 -8.03 5.80
C LEU A 145 14.53 -8.26 7.28
N ARG A 146 15.80 -8.10 7.65
CA ARG A 146 16.29 -8.34 9.00
C ARG A 146 16.44 -7.01 9.75
N PRO A 147 15.74 -6.79 10.87
CA PRO A 147 15.93 -5.59 11.66
C PRO A 147 17.32 -5.61 12.30
N VAL A 148 18.07 -4.53 12.14
CA VAL A 148 19.35 -4.29 12.82
C VAL A 148 19.10 -3.31 13.96
N THR A 149 19.43 -3.70 15.19
CA THR A 149 19.20 -2.84 16.35
C THR A 149 20.06 -1.56 16.27
N PRO A 150 19.46 -0.36 16.33
CA PRO A 150 20.20 0.89 16.37
C PRO A 150 21.05 1.01 17.65
N LYS A 151 22.02 1.93 17.63
CA LYS A 151 22.75 2.33 18.86
C LYS A 151 21.77 2.82 19.93
N GLU A 152 22.11 2.58 21.21
CA GLU A 152 21.26 2.90 22.36
C GLU A 152 20.66 4.32 22.30
N GLY A 153 19.37 4.42 22.64
CA GLY A 153 18.64 5.69 22.74
C GLY A 153 18.03 6.24 21.44
N LYS A 154 18.15 5.53 20.30
CA LYS A 154 17.51 5.92 19.04
C LYS A 154 16.35 4.99 18.65
N LEU A 155 15.28 5.58 18.11
CA LEU A 155 14.24 4.82 17.41
C LEU A 155 14.83 4.20 16.14
N MET A 156 14.34 3.01 15.81
CA MET A 156 14.66 2.32 14.56
C MET A 156 14.03 3.07 13.37
N SER A 157 14.70 3.06 12.23
CA SER A 157 14.15 3.49 10.95
C SER A 157 13.86 2.29 10.06
N SER A 158 13.00 2.46 9.06
CA SER A 158 12.79 1.45 8.02
C SER A 158 14.08 1.09 7.25
N ALA A 159 15.08 1.97 7.25
CA ALA A 159 16.41 1.70 6.69
C ALA A 159 17.19 0.63 7.49
N ASP A 160 16.93 0.51 8.80
CA ASP A 160 17.62 -0.45 9.66
C ASP A 160 17.13 -1.89 9.40
N TRP A 161 16.08 -2.06 8.60
CA TRP A 161 15.66 -3.35 8.08
C TRP A 161 16.43 -3.66 6.80
N GLN A 162 17.41 -4.53 6.93
CA GLN A 162 18.40 -4.80 5.89
C GLN A 162 18.00 -6.04 5.08
N LEU A 163 18.28 -5.98 3.77
CA LEU A 163 18.21 -7.13 2.89
C LEU A 163 19.58 -7.81 2.87
N ASP A 164 19.69 -9.01 3.42
CA ASP A 164 20.97 -9.73 3.46
C ASP A 164 21.39 -10.18 2.05
N PRO A 165 22.57 -9.78 1.54
CA PRO A 165 22.99 -10.10 0.18
C PRO A 165 23.21 -11.59 -0.08
N ALA A 166 23.72 -12.33 0.91
CA ALA A 166 24.01 -13.76 0.75
C ALA A 166 22.72 -14.58 0.82
N GLU A 167 21.82 -14.25 1.75
CA GLU A 167 20.48 -14.84 1.83
C GLU A 167 19.72 -14.56 0.53
N LEU A 168 19.75 -13.34 0.00
CA LEU A 168 19.10 -13.02 -1.27
C LEU A 168 19.65 -13.84 -2.43
N ALA A 169 20.98 -13.88 -2.59
CA ALA A 169 21.63 -14.65 -3.65
C ALA A 169 21.26 -16.15 -3.58
N SER A 170 21.09 -16.69 -2.36
CA SER A 170 20.69 -18.08 -2.13
C SER A 170 19.24 -18.40 -2.54
N LYS A 171 18.37 -17.39 -2.69
CA LYS A 171 17.00 -17.57 -3.16
C LYS A 171 16.86 -17.67 -4.67
N PHE A 172 17.88 -17.25 -5.43
CA PHE A 172 17.88 -17.37 -6.87
C PHE A 172 18.33 -18.78 -7.31
N SER A 173 17.55 -19.38 -8.19
CA SER A 173 17.73 -20.71 -8.77
C SER A 173 17.52 -20.66 -10.28
N GLU A 174 17.62 -21.81 -10.97
CA GLU A 174 17.21 -21.92 -12.38
C GLU A 174 15.69 -21.85 -12.56
N GLN A 175 14.91 -22.06 -11.48
CA GLN A 175 13.46 -21.98 -11.49
C GLN A 175 12.97 -20.54 -11.20
N THR A 176 13.85 -19.63 -10.79
CA THR A 176 13.47 -18.25 -10.46
C THR A 176 13.00 -17.49 -11.69
N LYS A 177 11.69 -17.29 -11.80
CA LYS A 177 11.09 -16.52 -12.88
C LYS A 177 11.13 -15.02 -12.63
N ALA A 178 10.82 -14.62 -11.39
CA ALA A 178 10.68 -13.22 -11.04
C ALA A 178 10.99 -12.94 -9.57
N ILE A 179 11.35 -11.69 -9.29
CA ILE A 179 11.33 -11.10 -7.95
C ILE A 179 10.28 -9.99 -7.90
N VAL A 180 9.52 -9.93 -6.80
CA VAL A 180 8.59 -8.84 -6.51
C VAL A 180 9.28 -7.84 -5.59
N LEU A 181 9.55 -6.65 -6.11
CA LEU A 181 10.09 -5.52 -5.35
C LEU A 181 8.95 -4.56 -5.02
N ASN A 182 8.80 -4.19 -3.75
CA ASN A 182 7.88 -3.11 -3.36
C ASN A 182 8.65 -1.99 -2.67
N SER A 183 8.80 -0.86 -3.37
CA SER A 183 9.51 0.32 -2.89
C SER A 183 8.79 1.60 -3.33
N PRO A 184 8.41 2.52 -2.42
CA PRO A 184 8.47 2.37 -0.96
C PRO A 184 7.57 1.23 -0.43
N ASN A 185 8.09 0.44 0.52
CA ASN A 185 7.48 -0.80 0.99
C ASN A 185 6.24 -0.56 1.86
N ASN A 186 5.14 -1.24 1.57
CA ASN A 186 4.03 -1.47 2.49
C ASN A 186 4.13 -2.91 3.00
N PRO A 187 4.24 -3.14 4.32
CA PRO A 187 3.85 -2.26 5.42
C PRO A 187 4.94 -1.39 6.07
N LEU A 188 6.23 -1.62 5.79
CA LEU A 188 7.34 -1.14 6.61
C LEU A 188 7.66 0.35 6.44
N GLY A 189 7.35 0.91 5.28
CA GLY A 189 7.74 2.27 4.89
C GLY A 189 9.19 2.40 4.43
N LYS A 190 9.87 1.29 4.13
CA LYS A 190 11.26 1.28 3.64
C LYS A 190 11.34 1.83 2.22
N VAL A 191 12.27 2.75 2.00
CA VAL A 191 12.68 3.18 0.66
C VAL A 191 13.98 2.47 0.33
N PHE A 192 13.97 1.60 -0.67
CA PHE A 192 15.16 0.83 -1.03
C PHE A 192 16.26 1.76 -1.55
N SER A 193 17.46 1.59 -1.00
CA SER A 193 18.63 2.36 -1.38
C SER A 193 19.17 1.93 -2.75
N ARG A 194 19.97 2.79 -3.38
CA ARG A 194 20.67 2.46 -4.64
C ARG A 194 21.44 1.14 -4.54
N GLY A 195 22.20 0.94 -3.47
CA GLY A 195 23.01 -0.28 -3.30
C GLY A 195 22.17 -1.56 -3.17
N GLU A 196 21.02 -1.49 -2.48
CA GLU A 196 20.09 -2.62 -2.42
C GLU A 196 19.44 -2.90 -3.78
N LEU A 197 19.11 -1.86 -4.54
CA LEU A 197 18.55 -2.00 -5.89
C LEU A 197 19.58 -2.54 -6.89
N GLU A 198 20.85 -2.13 -6.78
CA GLU A 198 21.96 -2.65 -7.58
C GLU A 198 22.21 -4.14 -7.28
N LEU A 199 22.17 -4.53 -6.00
CA LEU A 199 22.23 -5.94 -5.59
C LEU A 199 21.10 -6.77 -6.23
N ILE A 200 19.85 -6.29 -6.17
CA ILE A 200 18.71 -6.98 -6.80
C ILE A 200 18.90 -7.02 -8.32
N ALA A 201 19.35 -5.92 -8.93
CA ALA A 201 19.57 -5.83 -10.36
C ALA A 201 20.62 -6.82 -10.85
N ASP A 202 21.75 -6.93 -10.17
CA ASP A 202 22.84 -7.85 -10.50
C ASP A 202 22.35 -9.30 -10.50
N LEU A 203 21.55 -9.68 -9.50
CA LEU A 203 20.98 -11.03 -9.42
C LEU A 203 19.93 -11.28 -10.50
N CYS A 204 19.04 -10.32 -10.76
CA CYS A 204 18.07 -10.41 -11.87
C CYS A 204 18.77 -10.56 -13.22
N VAL A 205 19.86 -9.83 -13.46
CA VAL A 205 20.66 -9.93 -14.70
C VAL A 205 21.35 -11.28 -14.78
N LYS A 206 22.01 -11.72 -13.70
CA LYS A 206 22.75 -12.98 -13.64
C LYS A 206 21.86 -14.21 -13.87
N HIS A 207 20.65 -14.23 -13.31
CA HIS A 207 19.74 -15.37 -13.36
C HIS A 207 18.67 -15.26 -14.45
N ASP A 208 18.76 -14.24 -15.30
CA ASP A 208 17.74 -13.88 -16.28
C ASP A 208 16.30 -13.74 -15.72
N ALA A 209 16.18 -13.33 -14.46
CA ALA A 209 14.90 -13.17 -13.78
C ALA A 209 14.25 -11.82 -14.10
N LEU A 210 12.91 -11.80 -14.09
CA LEU A 210 12.13 -10.57 -14.21
C LEU A 210 12.04 -9.83 -12.86
N CYS A 211 11.84 -8.51 -12.91
CA CYS A 211 11.49 -7.72 -11.73
C CYS A 211 10.08 -7.12 -11.90
N ILE A 212 9.18 -7.47 -10.98
CA ILE A 212 7.88 -6.82 -10.84
C ILE A 212 8.05 -5.75 -9.75
N SER A 213 8.17 -4.48 -10.15
CA SER A 213 8.43 -3.35 -9.25
C SER A 213 7.12 -2.63 -8.91
N ASP A 214 6.56 -2.93 -7.74
CA ASP A 214 5.40 -2.24 -7.17
C ASP A 214 5.84 -0.91 -6.54
N GLU A 215 5.59 0.18 -7.27
CA GLU A 215 6.05 1.53 -6.94
C GLU A 215 4.87 2.48 -6.66
N VAL A 216 3.74 1.96 -6.19
CA VAL A 216 2.53 2.79 -5.97
C VAL A 216 2.73 3.98 -5.03
N TYR A 217 3.73 3.92 -4.15
CA TYR A 217 4.07 4.98 -3.19
C TYR A 217 5.25 5.86 -3.65
N GLU A 218 5.65 5.83 -4.92
CA GLU A 218 6.83 6.54 -5.47
C GLU A 218 6.93 8.03 -5.11
N TRP A 219 5.80 8.71 -4.88
CA TRP A 219 5.73 10.13 -4.53
C TRP A 219 5.73 10.40 -3.01
N LEU A 220 5.62 9.35 -2.19
CA LEU A 220 5.56 9.44 -0.73
C LEU A 220 6.90 9.00 -0.15
N VAL A 221 7.90 9.88 -0.27
CA VAL A 221 9.22 9.74 0.36
C VAL A 221 9.48 10.93 1.27
N TYR A 222 10.19 10.69 2.36
CA TYR A 222 10.40 11.65 3.45
C TYR A 222 11.88 11.89 3.72
N ASP A 223 12.18 12.89 4.56
CA ASP A 223 13.53 13.13 5.09
C ASP A 223 14.62 13.33 4.00
N GLY A 224 14.21 13.86 2.85
CA GLY A 224 15.11 14.09 1.70
C GLY A 224 15.53 12.83 0.96
N LYS A 225 14.89 11.68 1.23
CA LYS A 225 15.12 10.44 0.49
C LYS A 225 14.61 10.56 -0.94
N GLU A 226 15.22 9.79 -1.83
CA GLU A 226 14.86 9.73 -3.25
C GLU A 226 14.27 8.36 -3.57
N HIS A 227 13.19 8.34 -4.36
CA HIS A 227 12.67 7.12 -4.95
C HIS A 227 13.45 6.76 -6.21
N ILE A 228 14.19 5.66 -6.16
CA ILE A 228 14.95 5.13 -7.29
C ILE A 228 14.16 3.98 -7.92
N ARG A 229 13.91 4.08 -9.21
CA ARG A 229 13.19 3.05 -9.99
C ARG A 229 14.20 2.04 -10.47
N ILE A 230 14.07 0.77 -10.09
CA ILE A 230 15.05 -0.25 -10.48
C ILE A 230 15.18 -0.38 -12.01
N ALA A 231 14.11 -0.10 -12.75
CA ALA A 231 14.10 -0.08 -14.21
C ALA A 231 15.04 0.97 -14.86
N SER A 232 15.51 1.97 -14.10
CA SER A 232 16.51 2.94 -14.58
C SER A 232 17.95 2.46 -14.43
N LEU A 233 18.18 1.37 -13.69
CA LEU A 233 19.51 0.79 -13.52
C LEU A 233 19.98 0.05 -14.79
N PRO A 234 21.30 -0.06 -15.02
CA PRO A 234 21.85 -0.78 -16.17
C PRO A 234 21.29 -2.22 -16.28
N GLY A 235 20.88 -2.63 -17.47
CA GLY A 235 20.37 -3.99 -17.72
C GLY A 235 18.96 -4.29 -17.18
N MET A 236 18.32 -3.35 -16.47
CA MET A 236 17.04 -3.61 -15.81
C MET A 236 15.80 -3.24 -16.61
N TRP A 237 15.87 -2.24 -17.50
CA TRP A 237 14.70 -1.85 -18.32
C TRP A 237 14.08 -3.04 -19.03
N ASP A 238 14.89 -3.85 -19.72
CA ASP A 238 14.35 -4.93 -20.53
C ASP A 238 13.68 -6.01 -19.69
N ARG A 239 13.96 -6.13 -18.39
CA ARG A 239 13.45 -7.19 -17.51
C ARG A 239 12.51 -6.71 -16.40
N THR A 240 12.09 -5.43 -16.44
CA THR A 240 11.29 -4.85 -15.35
C THR A 240 9.92 -4.39 -15.83
N VAL A 241 8.90 -4.67 -15.03
CA VAL A 241 7.58 -4.03 -15.13
C VAL A 241 7.37 -3.16 -13.88
N ILE A 242 7.23 -1.86 -14.07
CA ILE A 242 6.87 -0.91 -13.02
C ILE A 242 5.35 -0.89 -12.89
N VAL A 243 4.84 -0.95 -11.66
CA VAL A 243 3.42 -0.89 -11.34
C VAL A 243 3.13 0.38 -10.53
N GLY A 244 2.15 1.17 -10.98
CA GLY A 244 1.75 2.42 -10.32
C GLY A 244 0.24 2.52 -10.06
N SER A 245 -0.17 3.52 -9.26
CA SER A 245 -1.57 3.70 -8.87
C SER A 245 -1.98 5.15 -8.68
N ALA A 246 -3.01 5.58 -9.43
CA ALA A 246 -3.62 6.90 -9.26
C ALA A 246 -4.19 7.07 -7.84
N GLY A 247 -4.70 5.97 -7.27
CA GLY A 247 -5.26 5.96 -5.92
C GLY A 247 -4.26 6.38 -4.84
N LYS A 248 -2.98 6.07 -5.04
CA LYS A 248 -1.90 6.42 -4.10
C LYS A 248 -1.20 7.71 -4.49
N THR A 249 -1.07 7.99 -5.79
CA THR A 249 -0.53 9.25 -6.32
C THR A 249 -1.42 10.47 -5.97
N PHE A 250 -2.74 10.33 -6.05
CA PHE A 250 -3.69 11.45 -5.95
C PHE A 250 -4.71 11.32 -4.81
N SER A 251 -4.49 10.40 -3.87
CA SER A 251 -5.39 10.20 -2.70
C SER A 251 -6.85 9.86 -3.08
N ILE A 252 -7.04 9.10 -4.17
CA ILE A 252 -8.35 8.71 -4.75
C ILE A 252 -8.48 7.19 -4.84
N THR A 253 -8.28 6.47 -3.73
CA THR A 253 -8.18 5.00 -3.72
C THR A 253 -9.39 4.29 -4.33
N GLY A 254 -10.57 4.90 -4.25
CA GLY A 254 -11.82 4.38 -4.84
C GLY A 254 -11.91 4.46 -6.37
N TRP A 255 -11.06 5.25 -7.04
CA TRP A 255 -11.12 5.38 -8.50
C TRP A 255 -10.54 4.18 -9.24
N LYS A 256 -9.72 3.36 -8.55
CA LYS A 256 -9.17 2.10 -9.08
C LYS A 256 -8.57 2.25 -10.49
N VAL A 257 -7.80 3.31 -10.72
CA VAL A 257 -6.94 3.48 -11.91
C VAL A 257 -5.49 3.18 -11.53
N GLY A 258 -4.83 2.32 -12.30
CA GLY A 258 -3.41 2.01 -12.18
C GLY A 258 -2.79 1.84 -13.55
N TRP A 259 -1.50 1.54 -13.58
CA TRP A 259 -0.79 1.35 -14.84
C TRP A 259 0.41 0.42 -14.66
N THR A 260 0.88 -0.11 -15.78
CA THR A 260 2.22 -0.67 -15.92
C THR A 260 3.05 0.14 -16.90
N VAL A 261 4.36 0.22 -16.61
CA VAL A 261 5.37 0.80 -17.51
C VAL A 261 6.50 -0.22 -17.68
N GLY A 262 6.91 -0.46 -18.93
CA GLY A 262 8.00 -1.40 -19.21
C GLY A 262 8.21 -1.64 -20.71
N PRO A 263 9.13 -2.54 -21.07
CA PRO A 263 9.45 -2.82 -22.47
C PRO A 263 8.30 -3.58 -23.15
N ASN A 264 8.10 -3.31 -24.44
CA ASN A 264 7.04 -3.94 -25.23
C ASN A 264 7.10 -5.48 -25.18
N ARG A 265 8.31 -6.05 -25.13
CA ARG A 265 8.53 -7.51 -25.05
C ARG A 265 7.85 -8.15 -23.83
N LEU A 266 7.67 -7.40 -22.75
CA LEU A 266 6.98 -7.86 -21.53
C LEU A 266 5.50 -7.47 -21.55
N LEU A 267 5.21 -6.20 -21.85
CA LEU A 267 3.85 -5.65 -21.76
C LEU A 267 2.88 -6.28 -22.78
N GLN A 268 3.38 -6.84 -23.89
CA GLN A 268 2.53 -7.59 -24.82
C GLN A 268 1.83 -8.78 -24.17
N HIS A 269 2.47 -9.47 -23.23
CA HIS A 269 1.90 -10.62 -22.52
C HIS A 269 0.86 -10.17 -21.50
N LEU A 270 1.13 -9.06 -20.79
CA LEU A 270 0.16 -8.43 -19.90
C LEU A 270 -1.09 -7.98 -20.65
N ARG A 271 -0.95 -7.44 -21.86
CA ARG A 271 -2.08 -7.07 -22.72
C ARG A 271 -2.94 -8.27 -23.09
N THR A 272 -2.34 -9.44 -23.34
CA THR A 272 -3.08 -10.70 -23.57
C THR A 272 -3.91 -11.11 -22.35
N VAL A 273 -3.39 -10.95 -21.12
CA VAL A 273 -4.19 -11.20 -19.90
C VAL A 273 -5.30 -10.15 -19.76
N HIS A 274 -4.98 -8.87 -19.98
CA HIS A 274 -5.93 -7.77 -19.83
C HIS A 274 -7.14 -7.91 -20.78
N GLN A 275 -6.89 -8.18 -22.07
CA GLN A 275 -7.96 -8.33 -23.07
C GLN A 275 -8.87 -9.53 -22.80
N ASN A 276 -8.37 -10.58 -22.14
CA ASN A 276 -9.14 -11.78 -21.79
C ASN A 276 -9.68 -11.75 -20.36
N SER A 277 -9.57 -10.63 -19.64
CA SER A 277 -10.11 -10.44 -18.30
C SER A 277 -11.12 -9.31 -18.27
N VAL A 278 -10.65 -8.07 -18.18
CA VAL A 278 -11.51 -6.87 -18.04
C VAL A 278 -11.71 -6.11 -19.34
N TYR A 279 -10.82 -6.30 -20.31
CA TYR A 279 -10.77 -5.68 -21.64
C TYR A 279 -10.60 -4.14 -21.64
N HIS A 280 -11.44 -3.39 -20.92
CA HIS A 280 -11.41 -1.93 -20.84
C HIS A 280 -11.43 -1.46 -19.37
N CYS A 281 -10.79 -0.34 -19.09
CA CYS A 281 -10.95 0.41 -17.84
C CYS A 281 -11.95 1.58 -18.04
N ALA A 282 -12.50 2.11 -16.94
CA ALA A 282 -13.49 3.20 -17.00
C ALA A 282 -12.91 4.48 -17.65
N THR A 283 -13.51 4.96 -18.73
CA THR A 283 -12.99 6.08 -19.54
C THR A 283 -12.94 7.40 -18.76
N ALA A 284 -14.02 7.79 -18.09
CA ALA A 284 -14.09 9.06 -17.36
C ALA A 284 -13.04 9.18 -16.24
N ALA A 285 -12.78 8.09 -15.50
CA ALA A 285 -11.76 8.08 -14.45
C ALA A 285 -10.35 8.22 -15.04
N GLN A 286 -10.09 7.58 -16.18
CA GLN A 286 -8.82 7.70 -16.87
C GLN A 286 -8.59 9.11 -17.42
N ASP A 287 -9.62 9.75 -17.98
CA ASP A 287 -9.54 11.14 -18.46
C ASP A 287 -9.20 12.11 -17.33
N ALA A 288 -9.87 11.98 -16.18
CA ALA A 288 -9.59 12.79 -15.01
C ALA A 288 -8.16 12.60 -14.47
N VAL A 289 -7.68 11.35 -14.42
CA VAL A 289 -6.29 11.04 -14.03
C VAL A 289 -5.29 11.61 -15.04
N ALA A 290 -5.60 11.59 -16.34
CA ALA A 290 -4.75 12.17 -17.37
C ALA A 290 -4.61 13.69 -17.19
N GLN A 291 -5.70 14.41 -16.94
CA GLN A 291 -5.68 15.83 -16.61
C GLN A 291 -4.87 16.10 -15.33
N GLY A 292 -5.00 15.23 -14.33
CA GLY A 292 -4.20 15.28 -13.10
C GLY A 292 -2.70 15.22 -13.35
N PHE A 293 -2.26 14.22 -14.11
CA PHE A 293 -0.86 14.09 -14.48
C PHE A 293 -0.35 15.22 -15.38
N GLN A 294 -1.19 15.74 -16.28
CA GLN A 294 -0.84 16.89 -17.10
C GLN A 294 -0.49 18.10 -16.22
N ARG A 295 -1.35 18.42 -15.25
CA ARG A 295 -1.09 19.48 -14.26
C ARG A 295 0.21 19.24 -13.50
N GLU A 296 0.42 18.02 -12.99
CA GLU A 296 1.59 17.71 -12.18
C GLU A 296 2.89 17.72 -12.99
N LEU A 297 2.86 17.30 -14.26
CA LEU A 297 4.04 17.37 -15.13
C LEU A 297 4.44 18.83 -15.41
N GLU A 298 3.49 19.72 -15.66
CA GLU A 298 3.73 21.17 -15.84
C GLU A 298 4.27 21.85 -14.56
N ARG A 299 3.95 21.27 -13.41
CA ARG A 299 4.36 21.75 -12.09
C ARG A 299 5.50 20.94 -11.47
N TYR A 300 6.11 20.03 -12.24
CA TYR A 300 7.06 19.08 -11.71
C TYR A 300 8.23 19.78 -10.97
N GLY A 301 8.43 19.42 -9.71
CA GLY A 301 9.44 20.01 -8.83
C GLY A 301 9.09 21.38 -8.24
N LYS A 302 7.94 21.98 -8.58
CA LYS A 302 7.51 23.28 -8.05
C LYS A 302 6.80 23.12 -6.69
N PRO A 303 6.86 24.12 -5.79
CA PRO A 303 6.21 24.05 -4.46
C PRO A 303 4.69 23.83 -4.47
N ASP A 304 4.02 24.11 -5.59
CA ASP A 304 2.57 23.99 -5.78
C ASP A 304 2.13 22.71 -6.51
N SER A 305 3.07 21.81 -6.81
CA SER A 305 2.81 20.45 -7.24
C SER A 305 2.30 19.61 -6.07
N TYR A 306 1.28 18.79 -6.33
CA TYR A 306 0.78 17.83 -5.36
C TYR A 306 1.85 16.80 -4.96
N PHE A 307 2.73 16.43 -5.89
CA PHE A 307 3.88 15.56 -5.63
C PHE A 307 4.89 16.15 -4.64
N VAL A 308 4.88 17.48 -4.41
CA VAL A 308 5.71 18.15 -3.40
C VAL A 308 4.92 18.41 -2.11
N GLN A 309 3.66 18.83 -2.23
CA GLN A 309 2.82 19.21 -1.10
C GLN A 309 2.40 18.01 -0.25
N LEU A 310 1.94 16.93 -0.88
CA LEU A 310 1.43 15.76 -0.18
C LEU A 310 2.49 15.09 0.74
N PRO A 311 3.69 14.72 0.25
CA PRO A 311 4.70 14.12 1.14
C PRO A 311 5.11 15.07 2.28
N ARG A 312 5.19 16.38 2.03
CA ARG A 312 5.47 17.37 3.08
C ARG A 312 4.40 17.37 4.18
N GLU A 313 3.12 17.36 3.79
CA GLU A 313 2.00 17.30 4.74
C GLU A 313 2.02 15.97 5.52
N LEU A 314 2.18 14.87 4.81
CA LEU A 314 2.17 13.54 5.42
C LEU A 314 3.38 13.30 6.34
N GLN A 315 4.54 13.90 6.06
CA GLN A 315 5.69 13.85 6.95
C GLN A 315 5.37 14.49 8.32
N GLN A 316 4.67 15.63 8.34
CA GLN A 316 4.24 16.24 9.60
C GLN A 316 3.30 15.33 10.39
N LYS A 317 2.37 14.64 9.70
CA LYS A 317 1.45 13.69 10.34
C LYS A 317 2.15 12.43 10.83
N ARG A 318 3.14 11.94 10.07
CA ARG A 318 4.04 10.84 10.49
C ARG A 318 4.72 11.20 11.80
N ASP A 319 5.35 12.37 11.87
CA ASP A 319 6.11 12.82 13.05
C ASP A 319 5.20 12.96 14.29
N GLN A 320 3.97 13.48 14.10
CA GLN A 320 2.96 13.55 15.15
C GLN A 320 2.52 12.16 15.65
N LEU A 321 2.29 11.21 14.75
CA LEU A 321 1.92 9.85 15.13
C LEU A 321 3.09 9.16 15.86
N ILE A 322 4.32 9.32 15.40
CA ILE A 322 5.52 8.78 16.09
C ILE A 322 5.58 9.29 17.53
N GLN A 323 5.49 10.60 17.75
CA GLN A 323 5.52 11.19 19.10
C GLN A 323 4.41 10.60 19.99
N SER A 324 3.22 10.45 19.43
CA SER A 324 2.08 9.96 20.19
C SER A 324 2.19 8.48 20.56
N LEU A 325 2.74 7.64 19.67
CA LEU A 325 2.98 6.23 19.94
C LEU A 325 4.11 6.02 20.97
N VAL A 326 5.15 6.87 20.94
CA VAL A 326 6.19 6.88 21.97
C VAL A 326 5.59 7.23 23.34
N ALA A 327 4.69 8.21 23.40
CA ALA A 327 4.07 8.65 24.66
C ALA A 327 3.26 7.56 25.38
N VAL A 328 2.73 6.58 24.64
CA VAL A 328 2.00 5.43 25.19
C VAL A 328 2.90 4.19 25.40
N GLY A 329 4.20 4.30 25.10
CA GLY A 329 5.21 3.28 25.34
C GLY A 329 5.43 2.27 24.20
N MET A 330 4.88 2.52 23.01
CA MET A 330 5.26 1.76 21.81
C MET A 330 6.63 2.24 21.30
N LYS A 331 7.30 1.42 20.47
CA LYS A 331 8.56 1.79 19.81
C LYS A 331 8.33 1.87 18.29
N PRO A 332 7.97 3.05 17.74
CA PRO A 332 7.77 3.22 16.30
C PRO A 332 9.06 3.01 15.50
N ILE A 333 8.92 2.39 14.34
CA ILE A 333 9.91 2.35 13.28
C ILE A 333 9.63 3.53 12.36
N ILE A 334 10.58 4.46 12.25
CA ILE A 334 10.45 5.69 11.45
C ILE A 334 10.47 5.32 9.96
N PRO A 335 9.35 5.47 9.22
CA PRO A 335 9.31 5.13 7.81
C PRO A 335 9.96 6.24 6.97
N GLU A 336 10.71 5.84 5.96
CA GLU A 336 11.29 6.73 4.94
C GLU A 336 10.31 7.04 3.80
N GLY A 337 9.19 6.31 3.71
CA GLY A 337 8.15 6.53 2.72
C GLY A 337 6.83 5.82 3.03
N THR A 338 5.90 5.85 2.06
CA THR A 338 4.49 5.45 2.21
C THR A 338 3.72 6.29 3.24
N TYR A 339 2.43 6.08 3.42
CA TYR A 339 1.66 6.65 4.54
C TYR A 339 1.51 5.70 5.77
N PHE A 340 2.36 4.67 5.87
CA PHE A 340 2.33 3.67 6.93
C PHE A 340 3.57 3.76 7.81
N LEU A 341 3.40 3.43 9.08
CA LEU A 341 4.51 3.12 9.97
C LEU A 341 4.19 1.86 10.76
N VAL A 342 5.24 1.20 11.23
CA VAL A 342 5.14 0.03 12.10
C VAL A 342 5.60 0.41 13.50
N ALA A 343 5.00 -0.17 14.54
CA ALA A 343 5.47 -0.03 15.90
C ALA A 343 5.66 -1.39 16.56
N ASP A 344 6.76 -1.54 17.28
CA ASP A 344 7.01 -2.69 18.16
C ASP A 344 6.14 -2.56 19.43
N ILE A 345 5.47 -3.66 19.74
CA ILE A 345 4.51 -3.84 20.83
C ILE A 345 4.94 -4.93 21.83
N SER A 346 6.21 -5.34 21.81
CA SER A 346 6.78 -6.35 22.71
C SER A 346 6.60 -6.01 24.19
N GLU A 347 6.69 -4.72 24.55
CA GLU A 347 6.52 -4.22 25.92
C GLU A 347 5.10 -4.36 26.48
N PHE A 348 4.12 -4.76 25.65
CA PHE A 348 2.72 -4.90 26.04
C PHE A 348 2.27 -6.36 26.19
N LYS A 349 3.20 -7.33 26.09
CA LYS A 349 2.86 -8.76 26.06
C LYS A 349 2.08 -9.20 27.31
N SER A 350 2.34 -8.60 28.46
CA SER A 350 1.62 -8.86 29.71
C SER A 350 0.20 -8.27 29.77
N GLU A 351 -0.14 -7.31 28.90
CA GLU A 351 -1.46 -6.64 28.90
C GLU A 351 -2.50 -7.41 28.06
N VAL A 352 -2.05 -8.30 27.18
CA VAL A 352 -2.91 -9.08 26.28
C VAL A 352 -3.05 -10.50 26.82
N PRO A 353 -4.28 -10.95 27.15
CA PRO A 353 -4.50 -12.31 27.61
C PRO A 353 -4.05 -13.35 26.57
N ASP A 354 -3.44 -14.43 27.06
CA ASP A 354 -3.26 -15.63 26.26
C ASP A 354 -4.61 -16.30 25.97
N VAL A 355 -4.72 -16.82 24.75
CA VAL A 355 -5.88 -17.59 24.30
C VAL A 355 -5.38 -19.03 24.18
N PRO A 356 -5.71 -19.91 25.14
CA PRO A 356 -5.35 -21.31 25.07
C PRO A 356 -5.83 -21.93 23.75
N ASP A 357 -5.05 -22.85 23.20
CA ASP A 357 -5.37 -23.59 21.98
C ASP A 357 -5.61 -22.71 20.73
N SER A 358 -4.97 -21.54 20.68
CA SER A 358 -5.00 -20.65 19.52
C SER A 358 -3.61 -20.46 18.91
N ASP A 359 -3.54 -20.71 17.62
CA ASP A 359 -2.43 -20.46 16.70
C ASP A 359 -2.46 -19.01 16.15
N GLU A 360 -3.20 -18.11 16.81
CA GLU A 360 -3.26 -16.69 16.45
C GLU A 360 -1.98 -15.93 16.88
N PRO A 361 -1.28 -15.25 15.95
CA PRO A 361 -0.11 -14.44 16.27
C PRO A 361 -0.38 -13.36 17.33
N TYR A 362 0.63 -13.06 18.14
CA TYR A 362 0.52 -12.10 19.25
C TYR A 362 0.03 -10.70 18.79
N ASP A 363 0.56 -10.15 17.71
CA ASP A 363 0.13 -8.87 17.15
C ASP A 363 -1.34 -8.85 16.70
N SER A 364 -1.86 -9.97 16.21
CA SER A 364 -3.28 -10.09 15.86
C SER A 364 -4.15 -10.06 17.13
N ARG A 365 -3.75 -10.78 18.18
CA ARG A 365 -4.41 -10.71 19.50
C ARG A 365 -4.33 -9.29 20.08
N PHE A 366 -3.17 -8.64 19.99
CA PHE A 366 -2.98 -7.27 20.44
C PHE A 366 -3.86 -6.29 19.65
N ALA A 367 -3.94 -6.40 18.32
CA ALA A 367 -4.80 -5.56 17.49
C ALA A 367 -6.27 -5.69 17.89
N LYS A 368 -6.75 -6.92 18.12
CA LYS A 368 -8.11 -7.18 18.63
C LYS A 368 -8.34 -6.59 20.01
N TRP A 369 -7.38 -6.75 20.92
CA TRP A 369 -7.44 -6.15 22.26
C TRP A 369 -7.46 -4.62 22.20
N MET A 370 -6.63 -4.01 21.37
CA MET A 370 -6.52 -2.57 21.22
C MET A 370 -7.80 -1.94 20.67
N VAL A 371 -8.43 -2.59 19.67
CA VAL A 371 -9.74 -2.15 19.17
C VAL A 371 -10.80 -2.18 20.27
N LYS A 372 -10.90 -3.30 21.00
CA LYS A 372 -11.94 -3.50 22.03
C LYS A 372 -11.76 -2.61 23.25
N ASN A 373 -10.53 -2.48 23.74
CA ASN A 373 -10.25 -1.84 25.03
C ASN A 373 -9.80 -0.39 24.90
N LYS A 374 -9.17 -0.03 23.77
CA LYS A 374 -8.59 1.31 23.55
C LYS A 374 -9.25 2.09 22.41
N GLY A 375 -10.17 1.47 21.66
CA GLY A 375 -10.90 2.15 20.60
C GLY A 375 -10.02 2.53 19.40
N LEU A 376 -8.86 1.88 19.21
CA LEU A 376 -7.92 2.17 18.13
C LEU A 376 -7.72 0.93 17.25
N ALA A 377 -7.96 1.08 15.95
CA ALA A 377 -7.73 0.00 14.98
C ALA A 377 -6.39 0.17 14.27
N ALA A 378 -5.67 -0.94 14.14
CA ALA A 378 -4.41 -1.07 13.41
C ALA A 378 -4.34 -2.49 12.80
N ILE A 379 -3.30 -2.77 12.01
CA ILE A 379 -3.17 -4.05 11.29
C ILE A 379 -1.95 -4.82 11.80
N PRO A 380 -2.08 -6.10 12.20
CA PRO A 380 -0.93 -6.91 12.64
C PRO A 380 0.10 -7.06 11.51
N LEU A 381 1.39 -6.98 11.83
CA LEU A 381 2.44 -7.11 10.82
C LEU A 381 2.56 -8.55 10.29
N SER A 382 2.24 -9.55 11.12
CA SER A 382 2.22 -10.97 10.75
C SER A 382 1.27 -11.30 9.59
N ALA A 383 0.34 -10.40 9.27
CA ALA A 383 -0.49 -10.45 8.06
C ALA A 383 0.32 -10.38 6.75
N PHE A 384 1.53 -9.82 6.80
CA PHE A 384 2.42 -9.53 5.68
C PHE A 384 3.64 -10.47 5.62
N TYR A 385 3.57 -11.60 6.34
CA TYR A 385 4.59 -12.65 6.37
C TYR A 385 3.98 -14.00 6.00
N CYS A 386 4.80 -14.85 5.38
CA CYS A 386 4.45 -16.24 5.13
C CYS A 386 4.26 -17.00 6.46
N GLY A 387 3.52 -18.11 6.41
CA GLY A 387 3.19 -18.89 7.61
C GLY A 387 4.41 -19.27 8.46
N ALA A 388 5.54 -19.65 7.84
CA ALA A 388 6.75 -20.07 8.54
C ALA A 388 7.49 -18.93 9.27
N HIS A 389 7.25 -17.67 8.90
CA HIS A 389 7.96 -16.53 9.48
C HIS A 389 7.10 -15.67 10.41
N LYS A 390 5.77 -15.92 10.49
CA LYS A 390 4.86 -15.13 11.34
C LYS A 390 5.32 -15.00 12.78
N ASP A 391 5.80 -16.09 13.39
CA ASP A 391 6.20 -16.09 14.80
C ASP A 391 7.45 -15.25 15.07
N ASN A 392 8.31 -15.05 14.08
CA ASN A 392 9.51 -14.23 14.20
C ASN A 392 9.19 -12.72 14.20
N TYR A 393 8.02 -12.34 13.67
CA TYR A 393 7.64 -10.94 13.43
C TYR A 393 6.25 -10.58 13.99
N ASN A 394 5.73 -11.36 14.94
CA ASN A 394 4.41 -11.15 15.54
C ASN A 394 4.39 -10.10 16.67
N SER A 395 5.46 -9.33 16.88
CA SER A 395 5.54 -8.29 17.91
C SER A 395 5.45 -6.87 17.32
N PHE A 396 4.86 -6.75 16.13
CA PHE A 396 4.79 -5.49 15.39
C PHE A 396 3.36 -5.23 14.88
N ILE A 397 2.95 -3.96 14.87
CA ILE A 397 1.64 -3.55 14.35
C ILE A 397 1.78 -2.33 13.44
N ARG A 398 1.01 -2.28 12.35
CA ARG A 398 1.04 -1.22 11.33
C ARG A 398 -0.07 -0.20 11.54
N PHE A 399 0.29 1.07 11.51
CA PHE A 399 -0.61 2.22 11.52
C PHE A 399 -0.54 3.02 10.21
N CYS A 400 -1.62 3.71 9.87
CA CYS A 400 -1.76 4.61 8.73
C CYS A 400 -1.90 6.05 9.24
N PHE A 401 -1.01 6.95 8.80
CA PHE A 401 -1.00 8.36 9.21
C PHE A 401 -1.53 9.32 8.15
N ALA A 402 -1.96 8.83 6.98
CA ALA A 402 -2.71 9.64 6.02
C ALA A 402 -4.15 9.83 6.50
N LYS A 403 -4.32 10.63 7.56
CA LYS A 403 -5.60 10.94 8.18
C LYS A 403 -5.82 12.45 8.32
N VAL A 404 -7.06 12.92 8.43
CA VAL A 404 -7.37 14.29 8.85
C VAL A 404 -6.98 14.45 10.32
N ARG A 405 -6.60 15.67 10.72
CA ARG A 405 -6.16 15.95 12.10
C ARG A 405 -7.19 15.51 13.15
N HIS A 406 -8.49 15.67 12.84
CA HIS A 406 -9.57 15.28 13.75
C HIS A 406 -9.73 13.77 13.93
N THR A 407 -9.63 12.96 12.87
CA THR A 407 -9.79 11.50 12.95
C THR A 407 -8.69 10.87 13.80
N ALA A 408 -7.48 11.39 13.73
CA ALA A 408 -6.36 10.79 14.47
C ALA A 408 -6.40 11.04 15.98
N GLY A 409 -7.41 11.74 16.53
CA GLY A 409 -7.40 12.20 17.92
C GLY A 409 -6.20 13.11 18.23
N LEU A 410 -5.51 13.60 17.19
CA LEU A 410 -4.34 14.46 17.25
C LEU A 410 -4.84 15.89 17.43
N HIS A 411 -5.17 16.26 18.67
CA HIS A 411 -5.38 17.65 19.03
C HIS A 411 -4.08 18.44 18.74
N PRO A 412 -4.11 19.77 18.48
CA PRO A 412 -2.89 20.58 18.32
C PRO A 412 -1.90 20.51 19.50
N SER A 413 -2.29 19.88 20.61
CA SER A 413 -1.49 19.55 21.79
C SER A 413 -1.01 18.09 21.86
N GLY A 414 -1.09 17.32 20.77
CA GLY A 414 -0.84 15.87 20.73
C GLY A 414 -2.10 15.04 21.00
N LEU A 415 -2.02 13.73 20.79
CA LEU A 415 -2.99 12.76 21.31
C LEU A 415 -3.25 13.10 22.79
N ALA A 416 -4.50 13.43 23.15
CA ALA A 416 -4.82 13.90 24.50
C ALA A 416 -4.74 12.75 25.52
N VAL A 417 -3.51 12.42 25.93
CA VAL A 417 -3.24 11.61 27.12
C VAL A 417 -3.56 12.49 28.32
N SER A 418 -4.79 12.40 28.84
CA SER A 418 -5.06 12.91 30.18
C SER A 418 -4.45 11.95 31.20
N THR A 419 -3.43 12.41 31.90
CA THR A 419 -2.95 11.77 33.14
C THR A 419 -4.02 11.91 34.21
N LEU A 420 -4.94 10.94 34.33
CA LEU A 420 -5.70 10.74 35.56
C LEU A 420 -4.86 9.87 36.49
N HIS A 421 -4.42 10.47 37.59
CA HIS A 421 -3.77 9.77 38.69
C HIS A 421 -4.76 8.77 39.30
N GLY A 422 -4.38 7.49 39.30
CA GLY A 422 -5.12 6.44 39.98
C GLY A 422 -4.75 5.04 39.51
N THR A 423 -3.89 4.37 40.27
CA THR A 423 -3.60 2.91 40.30
C THR A 423 -3.10 2.22 39.02
N GLN A 424 -1.81 1.84 39.05
CA GLN A 424 -1.10 0.82 38.25
C GLN A 424 -1.77 0.38 36.93
N GLY A 425 -1.55 1.14 35.86
CA GLY A 425 -1.83 0.77 34.47
C GLY A 425 -1.39 1.91 33.53
N LYS A 426 -0.75 1.60 32.39
CA LYS A 426 -0.47 2.62 31.35
C LYS A 426 -1.83 3.13 30.83
N ASN A 427 -2.19 4.37 31.16
CA ASN A 427 -3.47 4.96 30.74
C ASN A 427 -3.36 5.51 29.31
N TRP A 428 -4.06 4.86 28.38
CA TRP A 428 -4.24 5.32 27.00
C TRP A 428 -5.51 6.18 26.95
N GLY A 429 -5.39 7.49 27.17
CA GLY A 429 -6.51 8.42 26.99
C GLY A 429 -6.71 8.73 25.51
N PHE A 430 -7.81 8.25 24.92
CA PHE A 430 -8.25 8.67 23.58
C PHE A 430 -9.59 9.39 23.71
N PHE A 431 -9.62 10.70 23.43
CA PHE A 431 -10.88 11.43 23.31
C PHE A 431 -11.40 11.33 21.88
N CYS A 432 -12.40 10.47 21.67
CA CYS A 432 -13.26 10.50 20.50
C CYS A 432 -14.32 11.58 20.71
N THR A 433 -14.07 12.83 20.28
CA THR A 433 -15.13 13.85 20.28
C THR A 433 -16.01 13.71 19.04
N ASN A 434 -16.76 12.61 18.94
CA ASN A 434 -17.98 12.59 18.14
C ASN A 434 -19.14 13.06 19.01
N LYS A 435 -19.11 14.34 19.39
CA LYS A 435 -20.33 15.08 19.69
C LYS A 435 -20.41 16.21 18.69
N CYS A 436 -21.17 15.98 17.62
CA CYS A 436 -21.80 17.08 16.93
C CYS A 436 -22.52 17.91 18.00
N SER A 437 -22.06 19.14 18.19
CA SER A 437 -22.73 20.16 18.97
C SER A 437 -24.02 20.54 18.24
N GLU A 438 -25.11 19.83 18.51
CA GLU A 438 -26.45 20.40 18.32
C GLU A 438 -26.71 21.34 19.49
N GLY A 439 -26.61 22.64 19.22
CA GLY A 439 -27.05 23.71 20.11
C GLY A 439 -28.33 24.35 19.58
N GLY A 440 -29.36 24.40 20.44
CA GLY A 440 -30.55 25.28 20.35
C GLY A 440 -31.80 24.63 19.78
N GLU A 441 -32.56 23.86 20.56
CA GLU A 441 -33.74 24.23 21.40
C GLU A 441 -35.11 23.92 20.74
N PRO A 442 -36.16 23.61 21.54
CA PRO A 442 -37.20 22.65 21.16
C PRO A 442 -38.51 23.30 20.71
N ALA A 443 -39.19 22.70 19.73
CA ALA A 443 -40.62 22.93 19.54
C ALA A 443 -41.28 21.77 18.79
N GLY A 444 -42.39 21.28 19.35
CA GLY A 444 -43.50 20.69 18.60
C GLY A 444 -43.40 19.20 18.32
N GLY A 445 -44.10 18.41 19.13
CA GLY A 445 -44.31 17.00 18.85
C GLY A 445 -45.11 16.73 17.58
N HIS A 446 -44.90 15.56 17.00
CA HIS A 446 -45.97 14.66 16.57
C HIS A 446 -45.36 13.27 16.34
N LYS A 447 -45.91 12.28 17.04
CA LYS A 447 -45.75 10.85 16.73
C LYS A 447 -46.27 10.58 15.32
N LEU A 448 -45.58 9.74 14.56
CA LEU A 448 -46.19 8.76 13.64
C LEU A 448 -45.14 7.76 13.09
N ASN A 449 -45.24 6.52 13.59
CA ASN A 449 -45.17 5.22 12.92
C ASN A 449 -44.32 5.02 11.64
N SER A 450 -43.28 4.19 11.78
CA SER A 450 -43.12 2.85 11.19
C SER A 450 -43.03 2.63 9.65
N TRP A 451 -41.99 1.86 9.27
CA TRP A 451 -41.77 1.03 8.04
C TRP A 451 -41.47 1.74 6.71
N CYS A 452 -40.19 1.75 6.30
CA CYS A 452 -39.59 0.90 5.25
C CYS A 452 -38.07 1.13 5.20
#